data_AF-A0A565AKS4-F1
#
_entry.id   AF-A0A565AKS4-F1
#
_cell.length_a   1.000
_cell.length_b   1.000
_cell.length_c   1.000
_cell.angle_alpha   90.00
_cell.angle_beta   90.00
_cell.angle_gamma   90.00
#
_symmetry.space_group_name_H-M   'P 1'
#
loop_
_entity.id
_entity.type
_entity.pdbx_description
1 polymer ?
#
loop_
_entity_poly.entity_id
_entity_poly.type
_entity_poly.pdbx_seq_one_letter_code
_entity_poly.pdbx_strand_id
1 'polypeptide(L)' 'MTETMIRKKTGMVSVRDMPLLQDGPPPGGFPPGRYARRISNTGPSAMAMFLAMSGAFA' A
#
# COMPACT_ATOMS: atom_id res chain seq x y z
N MET A 1 -27.11 -26.15 14.44
CA MET A 1 -27.78 -24.83 14.57
C MET A 1 -27.35 -24.08 15.85
N THR A 2 -26.31 -24.52 16.57
CA THR A 2 -25.83 -23.88 17.81
C THR A 2 -25.09 -22.56 17.56
N GLU A 3 -24.48 -22.40 16.40
CA GLU A 3 -23.77 -21.19 15.98
C GLU A 3 -24.65 -19.91 16.08
N THR A 4 -25.97 -20.05 15.89
CA THR A 4 -26.93 -18.92 15.99
C THR A 4 -27.06 -18.38 17.40
N MET A 5 -26.81 -19.20 18.43
CA MET A 5 -26.87 -18.79 19.84
C MET A 5 -25.56 -18.13 20.30
N ILE A 6 -24.43 -18.51 19.67
CA ILE A 6 -23.09 -18.03 20.01
C ILE A 6 -22.79 -16.71 19.30
N ARG A 7 -22.98 -16.65 17.98
CA ARG A 7 -22.72 -15.47 17.14
C ARG A 7 -23.97 -14.61 16.98
N LYS A 8 -24.83 -14.48 18.00
CA LYS A 8 -26.08 -13.74 17.87
C LYS A 8 -25.86 -12.22 17.79
N LYS A 9 -26.61 -11.54 16.92
CA LYS A 9 -26.78 -10.09 16.94
C LYS A 9 -28.18 -9.75 17.45
N THR A 10 -28.32 -8.75 18.31
CA THR A 10 -29.62 -8.29 18.81
C THR A 10 -30.53 -7.89 17.63
N GLY A 11 -31.75 -8.44 17.58
CA GLY A 11 -32.73 -8.14 16.53
C GLY A 11 -32.55 -8.92 15.22
N MET A 12 -31.71 -9.96 15.19
CA MET A 12 -31.51 -10.82 14.01
C MET A 12 -32.79 -11.61 13.66
N VAL A 13 -33.29 -11.45 12.43
CA VAL A 13 -34.49 -12.14 11.92
C VAL A 13 -34.12 -13.36 11.07
N SER A 14 -32.90 -13.37 10.49
CA SER A 14 -32.42 -14.44 9.61
C SER A 14 -31.02 -14.90 10.01
N VAL A 15 -30.73 -16.18 9.79
CA VAL A 15 -29.38 -16.78 9.94
C VAL A 15 -28.35 -16.09 9.04
N ARG A 16 -28.79 -15.45 7.93
CA ARG A 16 -27.90 -14.72 7.01
C ARG A 16 -27.33 -13.43 7.60
N ASP A 17 -28.01 -12.84 8.59
CA ASP A 17 -27.59 -11.59 9.22
C ASP A 17 -26.65 -11.83 10.42
N MET A 18 -26.21 -13.08 10.59
CA MET A 18 -25.34 -13.47 11.68
C MET A 18 -23.98 -12.75 11.56
N PRO A 19 -23.50 -12.11 12.64
CA PRO A 19 -22.23 -11.40 12.63
C PRO A 19 -21.07 -12.34 12.29
N LEU A 20 -20.30 -11.90 11.30
CA LEU A 20 -19.06 -12.51 10.86
C LEU A 20 -17.99 -11.43 10.94
N LEU A 21 -17.18 -11.49 11.99
CA LEU A 21 -16.01 -10.63 12.16
C LEU A 21 -14.80 -11.47 11.79
N GLN A 22 -14.39 -11.36 10.52
CA GLN A 22 -13.18 -11.99 10.01
C GLN A 22 -12.00 -11.06 10.21
N ASP A 23 -10.84 -11.62 10.53
CA ASP A 23 -9.59 -10.91 10.37
C ASP A 23 -9.39 -10.66 8.87
N GLY A 24 -9.14 -9.42 8.52
CA GLY A 24 -9.14 -8.96 7.13
C GLY A 24 -8.55 -7.57 7.03
N PRO A 25 -8.08 -7.20 5.83
CA PRO A 25 -7.56 -5.86 5.61
C PRO A 25 -8.65 -4.82 5.92
N PRO A 26 -8.27 -3.64 6.42
CA PRO A 26 -9.22 -2.56 6.61
C PRO A 26 -9.92 -2.21 5.29
N PRO A 27 -11.13 -1.66 5.32
CA PRO A 27 -11.78 -1.11 4.13
C PRO A 27 -10.85 -0.08 3.46
N GLY A 28 -10.52 -0.30 2.18
CA GLY A 28 -9.52 0.48 1.45
C GLY A 28 -8.14 -0.19 1.32
N GLY A 29 -7.93 -1.33 1.97
CA GLY A 29 -6.70 -2.11 1.87
C GLY A 29 -5.52 -1.48 2.60
N PHE A 30 -4.33 -2.07 2.39
CA PHE A 30 -3.07 -1.54 2.90
C PHE A 30 -2.43 -0.60 1.88
N PRO A 31 -1.63 0.39 2.33
CA PRO A 31 -0.89 1.25 1.41
C PRO A 31 0.04 0.41 0.51
N PRO A 32 0.29 0.81 -0.74
CA PRO A 32 1.19 0.09 -1.63
C PRO A 32 2.61 0.02 -1.06
N GLY A 33 3.04 -1.18 -0.68
CA GLY A 33 4.41 -1.44 -0.25
C GLY A 33 5.38 -1.34 -1.42
N ARG A 34 6.42 -0.51 -1.28
CA ARG A 34 7.50 -0.44 -2.29
C ARG A 34 8.41 -1.65 -2.12
N TYR A 35 8.53 -2.46 -3.18
CA TYR A 35 9.41 -3.64 -3.19
C TYR A 35 10.62 -3.46 -4.12
N ALA A 36 10.46 -2.66 -5.19
CA ALA A 36 11.50 -2.49 -6.18
C ALA A 36 12.56 -1.46 -5.76
N ARG A 37 13.82 -1.76 -6.08
CA ARG A 37 14.92 -0.81 -5.95
C ARG A 37 14.72 0.34 -6.95
N ARG A 38 14.77 1.58 -6.48
CA ARG A 38 14.79 2.78 -7.33
C ARG A 38 16.06 3.57 -7.03
N ILE A 39 17.02 3.50 -7.95
CA ILE A 39 18.26 4.30 -7.89
C ILE A 39 18.04 5.51 -8.79
N SER A 40 18.04 6.71 -8.20
CA SER A 40 17.89 7.95 -8.95
C SER A 40 19.21 8.34 -9.60
N ASN A 41 19.23 8.43 -10.94
CA ASN A 41 20.34 9.00 -11.70
C ASN A 41 20.02 10.43 -12.15
N THR A 42 19.63 11.28 -11.19
CA THR A 42 19.25 12.69 -11.41
C THR A 42 20.45 13.64 -11.35
N GLY A 43 21.67 13.11 -11.32
CA GLY A 43 22.89 13.90 -11.43
C GLY A 43 23.02 14.58 -12.81
N PRO A 44 23.93 15.55 -12.95
CA PRO A 44 24.16 16.24 -14.20
C PRO A 44 24.59 15.26 -15.29
N SER A 45 24.07 15.47 -16.49
CA SER A 45 24.39 14.63 -17.64
C SER A 45 25.88 14.73 -17.99
N ALA A 46 26.39 13.76 -18.75
CA ALA A 46 27.79 13.74 -19.16
C ALA A 46 28.23 15.05 -19.83
N MET A 47 27.37 15.66 -20.65
CA MET A 47 27.67 16.92 -21.33
C MET A 47 27.69 18.11 -20.37
N ALA A 48 26.79 18.15 -19.38
CA ALA A 48 26.82 19.20 -18.37
C ALA A 48 28.13 19.13 -17.56
N MET A 49 28.54 17.94 -17.15
CA MET A 49 29.83 17.71 -16.48
C MET A 49 31.01 18.14 -17.36
N PHE A 50 31.02 17.73 -18.63
CA PHE A 50 32.10 18.04 -19.57
C PHE A 50 32.24 19.55 -19.84
N LEU A 51 31.13 20.23 -20.15
CA LEU A 51 31.14 21.66 -20.46
C LEU A 51 31.49 22.50 -19.23
N ALA A 52 31.01 22.12 -18.04
CA ALA A 52 31.39 22.79 -16.81
C ALA A 52 32.90 22.72 -16.59
N MET A 53 33.52 21.56 -16.82
CA MET A 53 34.97 21.45 -16.71
C MET A 53 35.72 22.17 -17.82
N SER A 54 35.27 22.07 -19.07
CA SER A 54 35.89 22.79 -20.18
C SER A 54 35.86 24.30 -19.94
N GLY A 55 34.75 24.83 -19.44
CA GLY A 55 34.61 26.26 -19.15
C GLY A 55 35.44 26.72 -17.95
N ALA A 56 35.66 25.86 -16.95
CA ALA A 56 36.49 26.19 -15.80
C ALA A 56 38.00 26.17 -16.09
N PHE A 57 38.44 25.55 -17.18
CA PHE A 57 39.84 25.50 -17.61
C PHE A 57 40.20 26.49 -18.72
N ALA A 58 39.22 27.22 -19.27
CA ALA A 58 39.39 28.18 -20.36
C ALA A 58 39.80 29.59 -19.89
#